data_AF-A0A955H3C1-F1
#
_entry.id   AF-A0A955H3C1-F1
#
_cell.length_a   1.000
_cell.length_b   1.000
_cell.length_c   1.000
_cell.angle_alpha   90.00
_cell.angle_beta   90.00
_cell.angle_gamma   90.00
#
_symmetry.space_group_name_H-M   'P 1'
#
loop_
_entity.id
_entity.type
_entity.pdbx_description
1 polymer ?
#
loop_
_entity_poly.entity_id
_entity_poly.type
_entity_poly.pdbx_seq_one_letter_code
_entity_poly.pdbx_strand_id
1 'polypeptide(L)'
;MARSSSSTKARQREANKNPPTPLRKVVSPDKRTRHHRRPRSAGGGNEKRNISSVRHSDHVAYHKLFGPGLPGVVTSTLNEVWIDPDVVVVAMKKSDYKKYRAIMLKIKL
;
A
#
# COMPACT_ATOMS: atom_id res chain seq x y z
N MET A 1 53.47 -52.91 -6.47
CA MET A 1 53.34 -52.18 -5.20
C MET A 1 52.89 -50.76 -5.50
N ALA A 2 51.91 -50.29 -4.73
CA ALA A 2 51.12 -49.08 -4.95
C ALA A 2 51.88 -47.77 -4.76
N ARG A 3 51.41 -46.70 -5.39
CA ARG A 3 50.97 -45.48 -4.67
C ARG A 3 50.18 -44.52 -5.57
N SER A 4 49.03 -44.16 -5.05
CA SER A 4 47.93 -43.42 -5.62
C SER A 4 47.89 -41.98 -5.10
N SER A 5 47.33 -41.11 -5.95
CA SER A 5 46.36 -40.05 -5.61
C SER A 5 46.79 -38.92 -4.65
N SER A 6 47.33 -37.84 -5.24
CA SER A 6 47.41 -36.49 -4.66
C SER A 6 46.48 -35.54 -5.41
N SER A 7 45.19 -35.48 -5.04
CA SER A 7 44.23 -34.58 -5.72
C SER A 7 43.05 -34.09 -4.85
N THR A 8 43.02 -34.36 -3.54
CA THR A 8 41.76 -34.18 -2.78
C THR A 8 41.78 -33.15 -1.65
N LYS A 9 42.81 -32.29 -1.55
CA LYS A 9 42.88 -31.28 -0.46
C LYS A 9 42.57 -29.84 -0.84
N ALA A 10 42.47 -29.49 -2.14
CA ALA A 10 42.25 -28.10 -2.55
C ALA A 10 40.76 -27.67 -2.62
N ARG A 11 39.79 -28.60 -2.63
CA ARG A 11 38.36 -28.29 -2.83
C ARG A 11 37.55 -27.99 -1.55
N GLN A 12 38.12 -28.12 -0.35
CA GLN A 12 37.37 -27.96 0.91
C GLN A 12 37.45 -26.57 1.56
N ARG A 13 38.09 -25.57 0.93
CA ARG A 13 38.28 -24.23 1.53
C ARG A 13 37.40 -23.10 0.96
N GLU A 14 36.56 -23.37 -0.04
CA GLU A 14 35.73 -22.32 -0.67
C GLU A 14 34.30 -22.19 -0.13
N ALA A 15 33.84 -23.11 0.72
CA ALA A 15 32.45 -23.15 1.16
C ALA A 15 32.07 -22.20 2.32
N ASN A 16 32.95 -21.29 2.76
CA ASN A 16 32.74 -20.53 4.01
C ASN A 16 32.97 -19.01 3.89
N LYS A 17 32.56 -18.40 2.78
CA LYS A 17 32.65 -16.93 2.58
C LYS A 17 31.33 -16.16 2.59
N ASN A 18 30.19 -16.87 2.61
CA ASN A 18 28.87 -16.22 2.67
C ASN A 18 28.18 -16.58 3.98
N PRO A 19 28.19 -15.71 5.01
CA PRO A 19 27.36 -15.93 6.17
C PRO A 19 25.89 -16.04 5.73
N PRO A 20 25.09 -16.96 6.30
CA PRO A 20 23.68 -17.03 5.98
C PRO A 20 23.05 -15.67 6.27
N THR A 21 22.42 -15.10 5.25
CA THR A 21 21.69 -13.83 5.36
C THR A 21 20.81 -13.90 6.62
N PRO A 22 20.93 -12.94 7.55
CA PRO A 22 20.17 -12.99 8.80
C PRO A 22 18.71 -13.18 8.46
N LEU A 23 18.12 -14.27 8.98
CA LEU A 23 16.73 -14.62 8.73
C LEU A 23 15.89 -13.38 8.99
N ARG A 24 15.31 -12.84 7.92
CA ARG A 24 14.50 -11.63 7.94
C ARG A 24 13.46 -11.83 9.04
N LYS A 25 13.55 -11.08 10.14
CA LYS A 25 12.62 -11.17 11.28
C LYS A 25 11.22 -11.26 10.70
N VAL A 26 10.53 -12.35 10.97
CA VAL A 26 9.14 -12.54 10.56
C VAL A 26 8.37 -11.42 11.24
N VAL A 27 8.09 -10.36 10.48
CA VAL A 27 7.35 -9.20 11.00
C VAL A 27 5.98 -9.73 11.36
N SER A 28 5.62 -9.66 12.64
CA SER A 28 4.28 -10.03 13.10
C SER A 28 3.22 -9.38 12.20
N PRO A 29 2.14 -10.09 11.82
CA PRO A 29 1.14 -9.54 10.93
C PRO A 29 0.62 -8.21 11.47
N ASP A 30 0.66 -7.16 10.64
CA ASP A 30 0.30 -5.81 11.09
C ASP A 30 -1.14 -5.78 11.63
N LYS A 31 -1.30 -5.19 12.82
CA LYS A 31 -2.56 -5.13 13.54
C LYS A 31 -3.60 -4.39 12.69
N ARG A 32 -4.77 -4.99 12.52
CA ARG A 32 -5.89 -4.35 11.81
C ARG A 32 -6.55 -3.31 12.71
N THR A 33 -6.82 -2.12 12.18
CA THR A 33 -7.50 -1.02 12.87
C THR A 33 -8.73 -0.56 12.11
N ARG A 34 -9.67 0.09 12.82
CA ARG A 34 -10.88 0.67 12.22
C ARG A 34 -10.58 2.10 11.78
N HIS A 35 -10.84 2.39 10.52
CA HIS A 35 -10.74 3.71 9.94
C HIS A 35 -12.12 4.22 9.52
N HIS A 36 -12.44 5.47 9.86
CA HIS A 36 -13.68 6.13 9.44
C HIS A 36 -13.47 6.84 8.11
N ARG A 37 -14.20 6.43 7.07
CA ARG A 37 -14.16 7.05 5.73
C ARG A 37 -14.67 8.50 5.73
N ARG A 38 -15.63 8.81 6.60
CA ARG A 38 -16.03 10.17 6.98
C ARG A 38 -15.71 10.32 8.47
N PRO A 39 -14.86 11.28 8.87
CA PRO A 39 -14.47 11.44 10.27
C PRO A 39 -15.64 11.90 11.13
N ARG A 40 -15.59 11.61 12.44
CA ARG A 40 -16.63 12.00 13.40
C ARG A 40 -16.84 13.51 13.47
N SER A 41 -15.76 14.29 13.37
CA SER A 41 -15.79 15.75 13.33
C SER A 41 -16.60 16.30 12.15
N ALA A 42 -16.73 15.53 11.07
CA ALA A 42 -17.56 15.89 9.91
C ALA A 42 -18.94 15.21 9.94
N GLY A 43 -19.38 14.66 11.08
CA GLY A 43 -20.66 13.95 11.21
C GLY A 43 -20.65 12.49 10.77
N GLY A 44 -19.48 11.85 10.68
CA GLY A 44 -19.36 10.43 10.37
C GLY A 44 -19.70 9.51 11.54
N GLY A 45 -20.61 8.55 11.33
CA GLY A 45 -21.02 7.56 12.34
C GLY A 45 -20.17 6.28 12.35
N ASN A 46 -20.53 5.34 13.23
CA ASN A 46 -19.90 4.00 13.32
C ASN A 46 -20.51 2.97 12.37
N GLU A 47 -21.36 3.38 11.44
CA GLU A 47 -22.03 2.47 10.52
C GLU A 47 -21.05 1.67 9.67
N LYS A 48 -21.41 0.42 9.34
CA LYS A 48 -20.57 -0.49 8.55
C LYS A 48 -20.12 0.14 7.22
N ARG A 49 -20.97 0.96 6.59
CA ARG A 49 -20.66 1.71 5.36
C ARG A 49 -19.66 2.86 5.54
N ASN A 50 -19.37 3.29 6.76
CA ASN A 50 -18.41 4.35 7.07
C ASN A 50 -17.10 3.78 7.64
N ILE A 51 -17.10 2.54 8.14
CA ILE A 51 -15.91 1.91 8.70
C ILE A 51 -15.22 1.08 7.64
N SER A 52 -13.89 1.17 7.61
CA SER A 52 -12.99 0.28 6.90
C SER A 52 -12.05 -0.37 7.90
N SER A 53 -11.76 -1.66 7.72
CA SER A 53 -10.68 -2.32 8.46
C SER A 53 -9.43 -2.23 7.59
N VAL A 54 -8.36 -1.66 8.13
CA VAL A 54 -7.09 -1.41 7.41
C VAL A 54 -5.91 -1.83 8.29
N ARG A 55 -4.73 -2.02 7.70
CA ARG A 55 -3.50 -2.23 8.47
C ARG A 55 -3.19 -0.98 9.30
N HIS A 56 -2.54 -1.14 10.45
CA HIS A 56 -2.24 -0.01 11.32
C HIS A 56 -1.26 0.96 10.64
N SER A 57 -0.26 0.42 9.94
CA SER A 57 0.68 1.22 9.15
C SER A 57 -0.04 2.14 8.17
N ASP A 58 -1.01 1.58 7.44
CA ASP A 58 -1.76 2.29 6.40
C ASP A 58 -2.66 3.36 7.02
N HIS A 59 -3.27 3.06 8.17
CA HIS A 59 -4.10 4.02 8.90
C HIS A 59 -3.28 5.24 9.36
N VAL A 60 -2.10 5.00 9.93
CA VAL A 60 -1.19 6.07 10.38
C VAL A 60 -0.67 6.86 9.18
N ALA A 61 -0.24 6.19 8.12
CA ALA A 61 0.23 6.85 6.91
C ALA A 61 -0.86 7.75 6.29
N TYR A 62 -2.10 7.26 6.22
CA TYR A 62 -3.23 8.04 5.72
C TYR A 62 -3.45 9.33 6.53
N HIS A 63 -3.46 9.24 7.86
CA HIS A 63 -3.64 10.43 8.71
C HIS A 63 -2.44 11.38 8.68
N LYS A 64 -1.23 10.88 8.46
CA LYS A 64 -0.05 11.73 8.24
C LYS A 64 -0.12 12.50 6.93
N LEU A 65 -0.59 11.85 5.86
CA LEU A 65 -0.66 12.46 4.53
C LEU A 65 -1.86 13.39 4.36
N PHE A 66 -3.02 13.01 4.87
CA PHE A 66 -4.30 13.68 4.55
C PHE A 66 -5.03 14.25 5.77
N GLY A 67 -4.44 14.17 6.96
CA GLY A 67 -5.01 14.72 8.19
C GLY A 67 -6.42 14.20 8.47
N PRO A 68 -7.46 15.07 8.52
CA PRO A 68 -8.85 14.67 8.75
C PRO A 68 -9.42 13.73 7.68
N GLY A 69 -8.81 13.63 6.49
CA GLY A 69 -9.24 12.71 5.44
C GLY A 69 -10.53 13.14 4.73
N LEU A 70 -10.86 14.44 4.73
CA LEU A 70 -11.99 14.92 3.94
C LEU A 70 -11.70 14.71 2.45
N PRO A 71 -12.69 14.26 1.64
CA PRO A 71 -12.46 13.95 0.24
C PRO A 71 -11.78 15.08 -0.55
N GLY A 72 -12.19 16.34 -0.32
CA GLY A 72 -11.59 17.49 -0.99
C GLY A 72 -10.13 17.73 -0.61
N VAL A 73 -9.75 17.49 0.65
CA VAL A 73 -8.36 17.59 1.11
C VAL A 73 -7.52 16.51 0.43
N VAL A 74 -8.01 15.26 0.43
CA VAL A 74 -7.33 14.13 -0.21
C VAL A 74 -7.08 14.41 -1.69
N THR A 75 -8.10 14.86 -2.43
CA THR A 75 -7.94 15.12 -3.87
C THR A 75 -7.03 16.30 -4.15
N SER A 76 -7.10 17.37 -3.35
CA SER A 76 -6.20 18.52 -3.52
C SER A 76 -4.75 18.11 -3.29
N THR A 77 -4.45 17.43 -2.17
CA THR A 77 -3.10 16.92 -1.88
C THR A 77 -2.59 15.97 -2.96
N LEU A 78 -3.43 15.08 -3.48
CA LEU A 78 -3.04 14.17 -4.57
C LEU A 78 -2.70 14.95 -5.84
N ASN A 79 -3.58 15.85 -6.29
CA ASN A 79 -3.38 16.60 -7.53
C ASN A 79 -2.19 17.58 -7.45
N GLU A 80 -1.91 18.13 -6.27
CA GLU A 80 -0.81 19.09 -6.09
C GLU A 80 0.57 18.43 -6.03
N VAL A 81 0.66 17.17 -5.57
CA VAL A 81 1.95 16.58 -5.19
C VAL A 81 2.25 15.25 -5.87
N TRP A 82 1.24 14.41 -6.13
CA TRP A 82 1.46 12.98 -6.41
C TRP A 82 0.97 12.51 -7.79
N ILE A 83 0.04 13.24 -8.39
CA ILE A 83 -0.59 12.86 -9.66
C ILE A 83 0.13 13.57 -10.81
N ASP A 84 0.16 12.91 -11.96
CA ASP A 84 0.62 13.48 -13.22
C ASP A 84 -0.05 14.84 -13.49
N PRO A 85 0.69 15.91 -13.84
CA PRO A 85 0.12 17.23 -14.13
C PRO A 85 -0.96 17.25 -15.22
N ASP A 86 -0.94 16.28 -16.15
CA ASP A 86 -1.94 16.17 -17.22
C ASP A 86 -3.19 15.38 -16.79
N VAL A 87 -3.28 14.97 -15.52
CA VAL A 87 -4.40 14.21 -14.96
C VAL A 87 -4.94 14.87 -13.69
N VAL A 88 -6.26 14.84 -13.52
CA VAL A 88 -6.93 15.33 -12.31
C VAL A 88 -7.73 14.23 -11.63
N VAL A 89 -7.55 14.09 -10.32
CA VAL A 89 -8.39 13.27 -9.45
C VAL A 89 -9.51 14.13 -8.88
N VAL A 90 -10.75 13.68 -9.06
CA VAL A 90 -11.94 14.38 -8.56
C VAL A 90 -12.74 13.53 -7.59
N ALA A 91 -13.20 14.14 -6.49
CA ALA A 91 -14.11 13.52 -5.55
C ALA A 91 -15.55 13.89 -5.93
N MET A 92 -16.39 12.90 -6.22
CA MET A 92 -17.79 13.13 -6.57
C MET A 92 -18.73 12.22 -5.79
N LYS A 93 -20.00 12.64 -5.66
CA LYS A 93 -21.02 11.81 -5.03
C LYS A 93 -21.24 10.56 -5.90
N LYS A 94 -21.52 9.43 -5.24
CA LYS A 94 -21.76 8.15 -5.92
C LYS A 94 -22.93 8.21 -6.92
N SER A 95 -23.95 9.03 -6.66
CA SER A 95 -25.06 9.27 -7.58
C SER A 95 -24.59 9.89 -8.89
N ASP A 96 -23.69 10.87 -8.79
CA ASP A 96 -23.23 11.66 -9.92
C ASP A 96 -22.27 10.83 -10.76
N TYR A 97 -21.39 10.06 -10.10
CA TYR A 97 -20.51 9.10 -10.77
C TYR A 97 -21.28 8.10 -11.65
N LYS A 98 -22.42 7.58 -11.17
CA LYS A 98 -23.24 6.65 -11.98
C LYS A 98 -23.76 7.32 -13.25
N LYS A 99 -24.20 8.58 -13.15
CA LYS A 99 -24.66 9.37 -14.31
C LYS A 99 -23.51 9.63 -15.28
N TYR A 100 -22.39 10.14 -14.79
CA TYR A 100 -21.18 10.40 -15.59
C TYR A 100 -20.68 9.14 -16.31
N ARG A 101 -20.57 8.01 -15.60
CA ARG A 101 -20.12 6.74 -16.19
C ARG A 101 -21.06 6.26 -17.31
N ALA A 102 -22.38 6.38 -17.12
CA ALA A 102 -23.34 6.00 -18.15
C ALA A 102 -23.22 6.86 -19.40
N ILE A 103 -22.94 8.16 -19.26
CA ILE A 103 -22.69 9.07 -20.38
C ILE A 103 -21.38 8.69 -21.09
N MET A 104 -20.28 8.55 -20.35
CA MET A 104 -18.96 8.22 -20.92
C MET A 104 -18.95 6.89 -21.68
N LEU A 105 -19.71 5.89 -21.23
CA LEU A 105 -19.83 4.61 -21.93
C LEU A 105 -20.65 4.70 -23.23
N LYS A 106 -21.53 5.71 -23.37
CA LYS A 106 -22.31 5.94 -24.60
C LYS A 106 -21.54 6.72 -25.65
N ILE A 107 -20.52 7.49 -25.25
CA ILE A 107 -19.70 8.32 -26.14
C ILE A 107 -18.56 7.52 -26.78
N LYS A 108 -18.24 6.33 -26.28
CA LYS A 108 -17.27 5.39 -26.89
C LYS A 108 -17.83 4.70 -28.15
N LEU A 109 -18.34 5.48 -29.09
CA LEU A 109 -18.62 5.07 -30.48
C LEU A 109 -17.35 5.23 -31.32
#